data_AF-A0AAV4RHH6-F1
#
_entry.id   AF-A0AAV4RHH6-F1
#
_cell.length_a   1.000
_cell.length_b   1.000
_cell.length_c   1.000
_cell.angle_alpha   90.00
_cell.angle_beta   90.00
_cell.angle_gamma   90.00
#
_symmetry.space_group_name_H-M   'P 1'
#
loop_
_entity.id
_entity.type
_entity.pdbx_description
1 polymer ?
#
loop_
_entity_poly.entity_id
_entity_poly.type
_entity_poly.pdbx_seq_one_letter_code
_entity_poly.pdbx_strand_id
1 'polypeptide(L)'
;MADLNTLEDVLSKHKKEKKELLATVQKMKHGIPKGDKKKKKDITAEIAQMTADLDLKHAEEVKNFNQKMFLWNQILIQRKCCSTTKQEKEREKAIAEQEIINLTGNRSVESAEISKKLSARGLTIHEVPSDGNCLYAAIEHQLSTLNLGRRSVESLRESTANYLLAHKEDYLPFLSDSETGGILSDDKFFKYCEDIRTTSAWGGHVEIQALTKICCKPIEIIHATGPSIIVGNENKSPKLIISYHRHAYGLGEHYNSVVSV
;
A
#
# COMPACT_ATOMS: atom_id res chain seq x y z
N MET A 1 -13.17 17.51 14.52
CA MET A 1 -13.09 16.36 15.44
C MET A 1 -14.11 15.37 14.92
N ALA A 2 -13.68 14.30 14.25
CA ALA A 2 -14.60 13.30 13.74
C ALA A 2 -15.31 12.61 14.91
N ASP A 3 -16.63 12.58 14.83
CA ASP A 3 -17.57 12.09 15.83
C ASP A 3 -17.34 10.59 16.05
N LEU A 4 -16.53 10.26 17.07
CA LEU A 4 -16.37 8.90 17.56
C LEU A 4 -17.60 8.62 18.43
N ASN A 5 -18.60 7.93 17.88
CA ASN A 5 -19.71 7.38 18.68
C ASN A 5 -19.13 6.74 19.94
N THR A 6 -19.67 7.10 21.10
CA THR A 6 -19.26 6.51 22.37
C THR A 6 -19.82 5.09 22.50
N LEU A 7 -19.26 4.30 23.41
CA LEU A 7 -19.84 3.00 23.77
C LEU A 7 -21.31 3.15 24.20
N GLU A 8 -21.63 4.29 24.83
CA GLU A 8 -22.98 4.61 25.27
C GLU A 8 -23.95 4.82 24.08
N ASP A 9 -23.47 5.39 22.98
CA ASP A 9 -24.26 5.53 21.74
C ASP A 9 -24.54 4.18 21.08
N VAL A 10 -23.55 3.28 21.04
CA VAL A 10 -23.70 1.92 20.52
C VAL A 10 -24.76 1.16 21.34
N LEU A 11 -24.67 1.23 22.67
CA LEU A 11 -25.62 0.57 23.57
C LEU A 11 -27.02 1.22 23.51
N SER A 12 -27.12 2.53 23.29
CA SER A 12 -28.39 3.24 23.10
C SER A 12 -29.10 2.76 21.83
N LYS A 13 -28.35 2.57 20.74
CA LYS A 13 -28.86 2.00 19.49
C LYS A 13 -29.37 0.56 19.68
N HIS A 14 -28.61 -0.28 20.39
CA HIS A 14 -29.03 -1.67 20.69
C HIS A 14 -30.34 -1.74 21.48
N LYS A 15 -30.53 -0.84 22.46
CA LYS A 15 -31.79 -0.74 23.23
C LYS A 15 -32.98 -0.40 22.33
N LYS A 16 -32.80 0.48 21.34
CA LYS A 16 -33.85 0.84 20.38
C LYS A 16 -34.21 -0.32 19.47
N GLU A 17 -33.21 -0.99 18.88
CA GLU A 17 -33.41 -2.15 18.00
C GLU A 17 -34.11 -3.30 18.74
N LYS A 18 -33.74 -3.56 20.00
CA LYS A 18 -34.41 -4.55 20.84
C LYS A 18 -35.88 -4.21 21.11
N LYS A 19 -36.20 -2.93 21.32
CA LYS A 19 -37.59 -2.47 21.50
C LYS A 19 -38.42 -2.65 20.23
N GLU A 20 -37.84 -2.38 19.06
CA GLU A 20 -38.49 -2.58 17.76
C GLU A 20 -38.71 -4.07 17.45
N LEU A 21 -37.74 -4.93 17.77
CA LEU A 21 -37.89 -6.38 17.64
C LEU A 21 -39.01 -6.89 18.56
N LEU A 22 -39.08 -6.45 19.81
CA LEU A 22 -40.16 -6.83 20.74
C LEU A 22 -41.55 -6.42 20.22
N ALA A 23 -41.68 -5.23 19.65
CA ALA A 23 -42.92 -4.77 19.03
C ALA A 23 -43.31 -5.66 17.82
N THR A 24 -42.34 -6.09 17.03
CA THR A 24 -42.53 -6.98 15.88
C THR A 24 -42.94 -8.38 16.32
N VAL A 25 -42.26 -8.93 17.33
CA VAL A 25 -42.59 -10.21 17.96
C VAL A 25 -44.02 -10.20 18.53
N GLN A 26 -44.44 -9.11 19.17
CA GLN A 26 -45.80 -8.97 19.65
C GLN A 26 -46.82 -8.98 18.51
N LYS A 27 -46.59 -8.26 17.42
CA LYS A 27 -47.48 -8.28 16.24
C LYS A 27 -47.60 -9.67 15.63
N MET A 28 -46.48 -10.36 15.47
CA MET A 28 -46.44 -11.74 14.94
C MET A 28 -47.19 -12.73 15.83
N LYS A 29 -47.11 -12.58 17.16
CA LYS A 29 -47.86 -13.42 18.12
C LYS A 29 -49.37 -13.17 18.09
N HIS A 30 -49.81 -11.93 17.87
CA HIS A 30 -51.25 -11.59 17.81
C HIS A 30 -51.92 -12.00 16.49
N GLY A 31 -51.16 -12.18 15.41
CA GLY A 31 -51.67 -12.65 14.12
C GLY A 31 -52.00 -14.15 14.05
N ILE A 32 -51.87 -14.90 15.15
CA ILE A 32 -52.04 -16.36 15.18
C ILE A 32 -53.52 -16.72 15.51
N PRO A 33 -54.23 -17.43 14.62
CA PRO A 33 -55.56 -17.97 14.90
C PRO A 33 -55.51 -19.03 16.02
N LYS A 34 -56.48 -18.99 16.94
CA LYS A 34 -56.56 -19.95 18.07
C LYS A 34 -56.73 -21.39 17.53
N GLY A 35 -55.68 -22.20 17.61
CA GLY A 35 -55.72 -23.64 17.31
C GLY A 35 -54.69 -24.13 16.27
N ASP A 36 -54.07 -23.24 15.51
CA ASP A 36 -53.12 -23.63 14.44
C ASP A 36 -51.72 -23.92 15.00
N LYS A 37 -51.52 -25.17 15.46
CA LYS A 37 -50.26 -25.62 16.09
C LYS A 37 -49.04 -25.51 15.17
N LYS A 38 -49.21 -25.63 13.85
CA LYS A 38 -48.10 -25.59 12.88
C LYS A 38 -47.57 -24.17 12.74
N LYS A 39 -48.45 -23.21 12.41
CA LYS A 39 -48.08 -21.79 12.31
C LYS A 39 -47.51 -21.23 13.61
N LYS A 40 -48.03 -21.68 14.76
CA LYS A 40 -47.48 -21.30 16.08
C LYS A 40 -46.04 -21.78 16.28
N LYS A 41 -45.70 -23.00 15.83
CA LYS A 41 -44.32 -23.51 15.89
C LYS A 41 -43.40 -22.76 14.93
N ASP A 42 -43.84 -22.53 13.70
CA ASP A 42 -43.05 -21.86 12.66
C ASP A 42 -42.71 -20.41 13.06
N ILE A 43 -43.70 -19.64 13.53
CA ILE A 43 -43.49 -18.26 14.02
C ILE A 43 -42.64 -18.25 15.29
N THR A 44 -42.74 -19.27 16.16
CA THR A 44 -41.89 -19.35 17.36
C THR A 44 -40.42 -19.60 16.99
N ALA A 45 -40.16 -20.44 15.98
CA ALA A 45 -38.83 -20.67 15.45
C ALA A 45 -38.27 -19.40 14.77
N GLU A 46 -39.10 -18.69 14.00
CA GLU A 46 -38.72 -17.42 13.36
C GLU A 46 -38.37 -16.34 14.38
N ILE A 47 -39.15 -16.21 15.47
CA ILE A 47 -38.86 -15.30 16.59
C ILE A 47 -37.53 -15.66 17.26
N ALA A 48 -37.28 -16.95 17.48
CA ALA A 48 -36.04 -17.42 18.10
C ALA A 48 -34.83 -17.09 17.20
N GLN A 49 -34.97 -17.28 15.89
CA GLN A 49 -33.94 -16.94 14.90
C GLN A 49 -33.67 -15.44 14.85
N MET A 50 -34.71 -14.60 14.72
CA MET A 50 -34.54 -13.13 14.71
C MET A 50 -33.93 -12.59 16.00
N THR A 51 -34.21 -13.21 17.15
CA THR A 51 -33.61 -12.82 18.43
C THR A 51 -32.12 -13.19 18.48
N ALA A 52 -31.78 -14.41 18.05
CA ALA A 52 -30.40 -14.88 18.00
C ALA A 52 -29.54 -14.05 17.02
N ASP A 53 -30.09 -13.73 15.84
CA ASP A 53 -29.39 -12.92 14.82
C ASP A 53 -29.13 -11.49 15.33
N LEU A 54 -30.08 -10.90 16.06
CA LEU A 54 -29.91 -9.56 16.63
C LEU A 54 -28.88 -9.55 17.76
N ASP A 55 -28.91 -10.55 18.65
CA ASP A 55 -27.95 -10.68 19.75
C ASP A 55 -26.51 -10.92 19.22
N LEU A 56 -26.35 -11.73 18.16
CA LEU A 56 -25.07 -11.94 17.49
C LEU A 56 -24.54 -10.64 16.88
N LYS A 57 -25.38 -9.89 16.17
CA LYS A 57 -25.02 -8.59 15.59
C LYS A 57 -24.59 -7.59 16.67
N HIS A 58 -25.33 -7.50 17.78
CA HIS A 58 -24.98 -6.61 18.89
C HIS A 58 -23.65 -7.00 19.55
N ALA A 59 -23.40 -8.29 19.74
CA ALA A 59 -22.14 -8.79 20.29
C ALA A 59 -20.94 -8.45 19.38
N GLU A 60 -21.10 -8.60 18.07
CA GLU A 60 -20.07 -8.25 17.10
C GLU A 60 -19.82 -6.74 17.03
N GLU A 61 -20.87 -5.92 17.07
CA GLU A 61 -20.75 -4.45 17.13
C GLU A 61 -19.98 -3.99 18.38
N VAL A 62 -20.24 -4.58 19.55
CA VAL A 62 -19.49 -4.29 20.79
C VAL A 62 -18.04 -4.76 20.69
N LYS A 63 -17.79 -5.94 20.15
CA LYS A 63 -16.42 -6.48 19.96
C LYS A 63 -15.60 -5.57 19.04
N ASN A 64 -16.19 -5.16 17.91
CA ASN A 64 -15.56 -4.25 16.96
C ASN A 64 -15.29 -2.89 17.58
N PHE A 65 -16.23 -2.37 18.38
CA PHE A 65 -16.02 -1.12 19.11
C PHE A 65 -14.86 -1.20 20.10
N ASN A 66 -14.81 -2.26 20.92
CA ASN A 66 -13.75 -2.47 21.89
C ASN A 66 -12.38 -2.66 21.22
N GLN A 67 -12.33 -3.38 20.10
CA GLN A 67 -11.10 -3.55 19.32
C GLN A 67 -10.63 -2.21 18.73
N LYS A 68 -11.55 -1.40 18.18
CA LYS A 68 -11.27 -0.05 17.68
C LYS A 68 -10.76 0.86 18.82
N MET A 69 -11.35 0.76 20.00
CA MET A 69 -10.91 1.53 21.17
C MET A 69 -9.55 1.09 21.70
N PHE A 70 -9.26 -0.20 21.68
CA PHE A 70 -7.95 -0.74 22.05
C PHE A 70 -6.84 -0.21 21.13
N LEU A 71 -7.06 -0.27 19.80
CA LEU A 71 -6.17 0.30 18.79
C LEU A 71 -5.99 1.81 18.99
N TRP A 72 -7.07 2.54 19.26
CA TRP A 72 -7.00 3.98 19.49
C TRP A 72 -6.19 4.33 20.74
N ASN A 73 -6.38 3.59 21.84
CA ASN A 73 -5.58 3.78 23.05
C ASN A 73 -4.11 3.43 22.86
N GLN A 74 -3.79 2.40 22.07
CA GLN A 74 -2.40 2.06 21.73
C GLN A 74 -1.73 3.20 20.93
N ILE A 75 -2.43 3.78 19.96
CA ILE A 75 -1.98 4.96 19.20
C ILE A 75 -1.79 6.17 20.12
N LEU A 76 -2.70 6.40 21.08
CA LEU A 76 -2.59 7.50 22.03
C LEU A 76 -1.39 7.39 22.96
N ILE A 77 -1.03 6.17 23.41
CA ILE A 77 0.13 5.93 24.26
C ILE A 77 1.43 6.26 23.51
N GLN A 78 1.50 5.95 22.22
CA GLN A 78 2.64 6.29 21.34
C GLN A 78 2.81 7.82 21.18
N ARG A 79 1.72 8.58 21.18
CA ARG A 79 1.71 10.06 21.13
C ARG A 79 2.23 10.74 22.40
N LYS A 80 2.36 10.04 23.52
CA LYS A 80 2.74 10.64 24.82
C LYS A 80 4.26 10.72 25.06
N CYS A 81 5.09 10.15 24.16
CA CYS A 81 6.55 10.10 24.29
C CYS A 81 7.32 11.13 23.42
N CYS A 82 6.66 11.89 22.53
CA CYS A 82 7.35 12.85 21.66
C CYS A 82 6.66 14.22 21.69
N SER A 83 7.39 15.24 22.13
CA SER A 83 6.96 16.63 22.17
C SER A 83 7.15 17.29 20.81
N THR A 84 6.16 17.25 19.92
CA THR A 84 6.22 18.07 18.69
C THR A 84 4.86 18.67 18.28
N THR A 85 4.98 19.68 17.42
CA THR A 85 4.07 20.82 17.19
C THR A 85 2.77 20.46 16.43
N LYS A 86 1.78 21.38 16.45
CA LYS A 86 0.44 21.19 15.82
C LYS A 86 0.50 20.83 14.33
N GLN A 87 1.50 21.31 13.59
CA GLN A 87 1.68 21.04 12.16
C GLN A 87 2.04 19.58 11.85
N GLU A 88 2.84 18.92 12.69
CA GLU A 88 3.15 17.49 12.50
C GLU A 88 1.94 16.61 12.80
N LYS A 89 1.14 16.97 13.81
CA LYS A 89 -0.09 16.21 14.14
C LYS A 89 -1.16 16.27 13.04
N GLU A 90 -1.23 17.35 12.28
CA GLU A 90 -2.12 17.46 11.12
C GLU A 90 -1.56 16.68 9.93
N ARG A 91 -0.25 16.72 9.69
CA ARG A 91 0.40 15.87 8.67
C ARG A 91 0.25 14.38 9.00
N GLU A 92 0.50 13.96 10.23
CA GLU A 92 0.34 12.57 10.67
C GLU A 92 -1.11 12.10 10.65
N LYS A 93 -2.08 12.96 10.97
CA LYS A 93 -3.51 12.62 10.82
C LYS A 93 -3.90 12.44 9.36
N ALA A 94 -3.43 13.32 8.48
CA ALA A 94 -3.66 13.18 7.05
C ALA A 94 -3.00 11.90 6.49
N ILE A 95 -1.79 11.56 6.97
CA ILE A 95 -1.09 10.32 6.61
C ILE A 95 -1.86 9.10 7.13
N ALA A 96 -2.30 9.08 8.39
CA ALA A 96 -3.03 7.95 8.97
C ALA A 96 -4.44 7.76 8.36
N GLU A 97 -5.14 8.86 8.04
CA GLU A 97 -6.44 8.80 7.36
C GLU A 97 -6.28 8.32 5.90
N GLN A 98 -5.22 8.76 5.21
CA GLN A 98 -4.81 8.20 3.91
C GLN A 98 -4.42 6.72 4.02
N GLU A 99 -3.69 6.31 5.06
CA GLU A 99 -3.31 4.91 5.29
C GLU A 99 -4.54 4.00 5.48
N ILE A 100 -5.58 4.47 6.18
CA ILE A 100 -6.84 3.73 6.34
C ILE A 100 -7.59 3.60 5.01
N ILE A 101 -7.59 4.64 4.17
CA ILE A 101 -8.18 4.60 2.81
C ILE A 101 -7.33 3.72 1.87
N ASN A 102 -6.01 3.71 2.04
CA ASN A 102 -5.07 2.90 1.26
C ASN A 102 -5.07 1.42 1.65
N LEU A 103 -5.38 1.09 2.91
CA LEU A 103 -5.54 -0.29 3.41
C LEU A 103 -6.74 -1.01 2.76
N THR A 104 -7.80 -0.29 2.39
CA THR A 104 -8.96 -0.81 1.63
C THR A 104 -8.97 -0.41 0.15
N GLY A 105 -7.95 0.33 -0.30
CA GLY A 105 -7.88 0.94 -1.63
C GLY A 105 -6.91 0.26 -2.60
N ASN A 106 -6.57 0.99 -3.67
CA ASN A 106 -5.76 0.53 -4.81
C ASN A 106 -4.42 -0.13 -4.44
N ARG A 107 -3.85 0.18 -3.26
CA ARG A 107 -2.60 -0.42 -2.75
C ARG A 107 -2.73 -1.92 -2.49
N SER A 108 -3.79 -2.35 -1.79
CA SER A 108 -3.96 -3.76 -1.44
C SER A 108 -4.21 -4.61 -2.69
N VAL A 109 -4.97 -4.06 -3.64
CA VAL A 109 -5.20 -4.65 -4.96
C VAL A 109 -3.91 -4.74 -5.77
N GLU A 110 -3.12 -3.66 -5.83
CA GLU A 110 -1.84 -3.63 -6.53
C GLU A 110 -0.84 -4.65 -5.97
N SER A 111 -0.66 -4.65 -4.64
CA SER A 111 0.24 -5.57 -3.95
C SER A 111 -0.22 -7.03 -4.12
N ALA A 112 -1.52 -7.29 -4.04
CA ALA A 112 -2.08 -8.63 -4.27
C ALA A 112 -1.85 -9.13 -5.70
N GLU A 113 -2.06 -8.29 -6.72
CA GLU A 113 -1.83 -8.67 -8.11
C GLU A 113 -0.34 -8.88 -8.42
N ILE A 114 0.55 -8.05 -7.88
CA ILE A 114 2.00 -8.26 -8.02
C ILE A 114 2.41 -9.57 -7.34
N SER A 115 1.95 -9.81 -6.10
CA SER A 115 2.23 -11.04 -5.37
C SER A 115 1.71 -12.29 -6.09
N LYS A 116 0.53 -12.21 -6.71
CA LYS A 116 -0.03 -13.26 -7.55
C LYS A 116 0.84 -13.55 -8.80
N LYS A 117 1.34 -12.51 -9.48
CA LYS A 117 2.26 -12.68 -10.63
C LYS A 117 3.59 -13.30 -10.21
N LEU A 118 4.10 -12.94 -9.04
CA LEU A 118 5.36 -13.44 -8.50
C LEU A 118 5.25 -14.89 -8.03
N SER A 119 4.21 -15.22 -7.26
CA SER A 119 3.97 -16.58 -6.76
C SER A 119 3.79 -17.59 -7.89
N ALA A 120 3.16 -17.21 -9.01
CA ALA A 120 3.05 -18.05 -10.21
C ALA A 120 4.43 -18.44 -10.80
N ARG A 121 5.49 -17.69 -10.48
CA ARG A 121 6.87 -17.93 -10.89
C ARG A 121 7.77 -18.46 -9.77
N GLY A 122 7.21 -18.77 -8.59
CA GLY A 122 8.00 -19.14 -7.41
C GLY A 122 8.86 -18.00 -6.87
N LEU A 123 8.42 -16.75 -7.05
CA LEU A 123 9.10 -15.54 -6.59
C LEU A 123 8.30 -14.87 -5.48
N THR A 124 8.98 -14.09 -4.65
CA THR A 124 8.38 -13.26 -3.60
C THR A 124 9.03 -11.87 -3.54
N ILE A 125 8.30 -10.91 -2.99
CA ILE A 125 8.79 -9.54 -2.79
C ILE A 125 9.73 -9.53 -1.59
N HIS A 126 10.88 -8.89 -1.76
CA HIS A 126 11.74 -8.47 -0.67
C HIS A 126 11.61 -6.95 -0.51
N GLU A 127 11.01 -6.52 0.60
CA GLU A 127 10.79 -5.11 0.88
C GLU A 127 12.12 -4.38 1.15
N VAL A 128 12.30 -3.22 0.50
CA VAL A 128 13.43 -2.33 0.74
C VAL A 128 12.95 -1.06 1.45
N PRO A 129 13.84 -0.28 2.09
CA PRO A 129 13.45 0.97 2.73
C PRO A 129 12.68 1.90 1.78
N SER A 130 11.56 2.45 2.26
CA SER A 130 10.70 3.38 1.51
C SER A 130 11.27 4.81 1.52
N ASP A 131 12.53 4.95 1.14
CA ASP A 131 13.21 6.23 0.97
C ASP A 131 13.38 6.57 -0.52
N GLY A 132 13.97 7.72 -0.81
CA GLY A 132 14.27 8.12 -2.19
C GLY A 132 15.32 7.25 -2.89
N ASN A 133 15.91 6.25 -2.21
CA ASN A 133 16.89 5.32 -2.74
C ASN A 133 16.31 3.96 -3.14
N CYS A 134 15.00 3.74 -2.98
CA CYS A 134 14.36 2.45 -3.18
C CYS A 134 14.76 1.72 -4.48
N LEU A 135 14.86 2.42 -5.61
CA LEU A 135 15.33 1.84 -6.87
C LEU A 135 16.74 1.23 -6.74
N TYR A 136 17.68 2.03 -6.22
CA TYR A 136 19.07 1.61 -6.07
C TYR A 136 19.22 0.52 -5.01
N ALA A 137 18.46 0.60 -3.91
CA ALA A 137 18.44 -0.43 -2.87
C ALA A 137 17.90 -1.77 -3.40
N ALA A 138 16.85 -1.73 -4.23
CA ALA A 138 16.31 -2.94 -4.86
C ALA A 138 17.33 -3.62 -5.79
N ILE A 139 18.08 -2.81 -6.56
CA ILE A 139 19.13 -3.29 -7.48
C ILE A 139 20.36 -3.79 -6.74
N GLU A 140 20.83 -3.07 -5.72
CA GLU A 140 21.91 -3.54 -4.82
C GLU A 140 21.57 -4.92 -4.26
N HIS A 141 20.35 -5.07 -3.73
CA HIS A 141 19.90 -6.34 -3.18
C HIS A 141 19.89 -7.44 -4.24
N GLN A 142 19.36 -7.18 -5.45
CA GLN A 142 19.39 -8.15 -6.56
C GLN A 142 20.81 -8.58 -6.94
N LEU A 143 21.75 -7.63 -7.04
CA LEU A 143 23.15 -7.92 -7.38
C LEU A 143 23.82 -8.77 -6.30
N SER A 144 23.52 -8.50 -5.03
CA SER A 144 24.01 -9.28 -3.89
C SER A 144 23.43 -10.70 -3.88
N THR A 145 22.11 -10.86 -4.02
CA THR A 145 21.43 -12.16 -4.03
C THR A 145 21.93 -13.05 -5.17
N LEU A 146 22.19 -12.48 -6.35
CA LEU A 146 22.66 -13.22 -7.52
C LEU A 146 24.20 -13.39 -7.55
N ASN A 147 24.92 -12.91 -6.54
CA ASN A 147 26.39 -12.92 -6.48
C ASN A 147 27.07 -12.27 -7.70
N LEU A 148 26.48 -11.19 -8.25
CA LEU A 148 26.95 -10.51 -9.46
C LEU A 148 27.91 -9.34 -9.17
N GLY A 149 28.45 -9.29 -7.96
CA GLY A 149 29.31 -8.21 -7.47
C GLY A 149 28.57 -7.27 -6.53
N ARG A 150 29.20 -6.93 -5.39
CA ARG A 150 28.65 -5.97 -4.43
C ARG A 150 28.86 -4.56 -4.93
N ARG A 151 27.77 -3.80 -5.03
CA ARG A 151 27.79 -2.35 -5.26
C ARG A 151 26.84 -1.71 -4.27
N SER A 152 27.32 -0.66 -3.60
CA SER A 152 26.47 0.08 -2.68
C SER A 152 25.50 1.00 -3.44
N VAL A 153 24.45 1.44 -2.77
CA VAL A 153 23.53 2.47 -3.28
C VAL A 153 24.29 3.70 -3.77
N GLU A 154 25.27 4.18 -3.01
CA GLU A 154 26.07 5.36 -3.36
C GLU A 154 26.88 5.11 -4.63
N SER A 155 27.53 3.95 -4.74
CA SER A 155 28.30 3.57 -5.94
C SER A 155 27.42 3.45 -7.18
N LEU A 156 26.20 2.93 -7.03
CA LEU A 156 25.24 2.84 -8.13
C LEU A 156 24.74 4.22 -8.57
N ARG A 157 24.44 5.13 -7.63
CA ARG A 157 24.09 6.53 -7.92
C ARG A 157 25.20 7.25 -8.64
N GLU A 158 26.43 7.12 -8.14
CA GLU A 158 27.62 7.74 -8.73
C GLU A 158 27.86 7.23 -10.16
N SER A 159 27.80 5.92 -10.35
CA SER A 159 27.95 5.30 -11.68
C SER A 159 26.85 5.74 -12.64
N THR A 160 25.61 5.89 -12.14
CA THR A 160 24.46 6.33 -12.93
C THR A 160 24.64 7.77 -13.39
N ALA A 161 24.98 8.69 -12.49
CA ALA A 161 25.27 10.09 -12.82
C ALA A 161 26.42 10.20 -13.84
N ASN A 162 27.53 9.49 -13.61
CA ASN A 162 28.67 9.47 -14.54
C ASN A 162 28.30 8.94 -15.93
N TYR A 163 27.50 7.87 -15.98
CA TYR A 163 27.07 7.27 -17.24
C TYR A 163 26.14 8.20 -18.03
N LEU A 164 25.17 8.82 -17.35
CA LEU A 164 24.26 9.78 -17.97
C LEU A 164 25.02 11.00 -18.52
N LEU A 165 25.99 11.53 -17.76
CA LEU A 165 26.87 12.61 -18.24
C LEU A 165 27.66 12.21 -19.48
N ALA A 166 28.22 11.01 -19.51
CA ALA A 166 29.01 10.53 -20.64
C ALA A 166 28.17 10.27 -21.89
N HIS A 167 26.87 10.03 -21.75
CA HIS A 167 25.96 9.66 -22.85
C HIS A 167 24.78 10.63 -22.96
N LYS A 168 25.04 11.90 -22.63
CA LYS A 168 24.03 12.95 -22.56
C LYS A 168 23.08 12.97 -23.75
N GLU A 169 23.60 12.87 -24.97
CA GLU A 169 22.81 12.95 -26.21
C GLU A 169 21.73 11.86 -26.31
N ASP A 170 21.99 10.68 -25.75
CA ASP A 170 21.04 9.55 -25.76
C ASP A 170 19.89 9.75 -24.77
N TYR A 171 20.12 10.49 -23.68
CA TYR A 171 19.18 10.62 -22.56
C TYR A 171 18.47 11.97 -22.49
N LEU A 172 19.08 13.03 -23.02
CA LEU A 172 18.54 14.38 -23.03
C LEU A 172 17.12 14.47 -23.62
N PRO A 173 16.76 13.75 -24.71
CA PRO A 173 15.41 13.81 -25.28
C PRO A 173 14.31 13.29 -24.34
N PHE A 174 14.67 12.46 -23.35
CA PHE A 174 13.74 11.87 -22.39
C PHE A 174 13.61 12.70 -21.10
N LEU A 175 14.39 13.79 -20.99
CA LEU A 175 14.36 14.70 -19.85
C LEU A 175 13.75 16.03 -20.28
N SER A 176 12.61 16.36 -19.68
CA SER A 176 11.92 17.62 -19.91
C SER A 176 12.17 18.60 -18.77
N ASP A 177 12.34 19.86 -19.13
CA ASP A 177 12.37 20.95 -18.15
C ASP A 177 10.98 21.14 -17.54
N SER A 178 10.89 21.13 -16.22
CA SER A 178 9.63 21.27 -15.47
C SER A 178 8.95 22.62 -15.68
N GLU A 179 9.71 23.66 -16.04
CA GLU A 179 9.19 25.01 -16.22
C GLU A 179 8.77 25.30 -17.66
N THR A 180 9.52 24.78 -18.64
CA THR A 180 9.35 25.13 -20.05
C THR A 180 8.71 24.01 -20.87
N GLY A 181 8.67 22.78 -20.35
CA GLY A 181 8.24 21.60 -21.09
C GLY A 181 9.13 21.25 -22.30
N GLY A 182 10.24 21.98 -22.48
CA GLY A 182 11.21 21.80 -23.55
C GLY A 182 12.34 20.86 -23.16
N ILE A 183 13.28 20.69 -24.09
CA ILE A 183 14.53 19.93 -23.86
C ILE A 183 15.34 20.64 -22.77
N LEU A 184 15.85 19.84 -21.83
CA LEU A 184 16.67 20.36 -20.74
C LEU A 184 17.94 21.03 -21.26
N SER A 185 18.28 22.20 -20.71
CA SER A 185 19.57 22.84 -21.02
C SER A 185 20.74 22.05 -20.42
N ASP A 186 21.93 22.24 -20.97
CA ASP A 186 23.17 21.60 -20.52
C ASP A 186 23.42 21.76 -19.03
N ASP A 187 23.26 22.98 -18.50
CA ASP A 187 23.46 23.28 -17.08
C ASP A 187 22.43 22.58 -16.19
N LYS A 188 21.15 22.53 -16.64
CA LYS A 188 20.09 21.83 -15.91
C LYS A 188 20.29 20.31 -15.96
N PHE A 189 20.82 19.77 -17.06
CA PHE A 189 21.17 18.35 -17.17
C PHE A 189 22.37 17.98 -16.28
N PHE A 190 23.38 18.84 -16.21
CA PHE A 190 24.48 18.64 -15.29
C PHE A 190 23.98 18.62 -13.84
N LYS A 191 23.12 19.58 -13.48
CA LYS A 191 22.47 19.62 -12.16
C LYS A 191 21.66 18.35 -11.88
N TYR A 192 20.88 17.87 -12.84
CA TYR A 192 20.13 16.61 -12.72
C TYR A 192 21.04 15.43 -12.37
N CYS A 193 22.17 15.29 -13.06
CA CYS A 193 23.13 14.22 -12.78
C CYS A 193 23.77 14.38 -11.39
N GLU A 194 24.05 15.61 -10.96
CA GLU A 194 24.58 15.87 -9.64
C GLU A 194 23.55 15.61 -8.52
N ASP A 195 22.28 15.92 -8.77
CA ASP A 195 21.18 15.61 -7.87
C ASP A 195 21.02 14.09 -7.71
N ILE A 196 21.15 13.30 -8.80
CA ILE A 196 21.17 11.82 -8.72
C ILE A 196 22.29 11.32 -7.82
N ARG A 197 23.49 11.91 -7.94
CA ARG A 197 24.70 11.51 -7.20
C ARG A 197 24.59 11.84 -5.71
N THR A 198 24.15 13.06 -5.39
CA THR A 198 24.31 13.65 -4.05
C THR A 198 23.06 13.59 -3.20
N THR A 199 21.88 13.44 -3.82
CA THR A 199 20.60 13.47 -3.12
C THR A 199 19.88 12.13 -3.19
N SER A 200 18.82 11.99 -2.40
CA SER A 200 17.87 10.90 -2.50
C SER A 200 16.80 11.17 -3.59
N ALA A 201 17.19 11.78 -4.71
CA ALA A 201 16.28 11.98 -5.84
C ALA A 201 15.76 10.62 -6.34
N TRP A 202 14.47 10.57 -6.65
CA TRP A 202 13.79 9.36 -7.08
C TRP A 202 14.28 8.98 -8.48
N GLY A 203 14.64 7.71 -8.64
CA GLY A 203 15.01 7.16 -9.94
C GLY A 203 13.79 6.65 -10.70
N GLY A 204 13.78 6.87 -12.01
CA GLY A 204 12.73 6.43 -12.92
C GLY A 204 13.28 5.60 -14.08
N HIS A 205 12.62 5.73 -15.23
CA HIS A 205 12.96 4.92 -16.41
C HIS A 205 14.36 5.22 -16.96
N VAL A 206 14.80 6.48 -16.95
CA VAL A 206 16.12 6.91 -17.43
C VAL A 206 17.23 6.23 -16.61
N GLU A 207 17.10 6.24 -15.28
CA GLU A 207 18.07 5.60 -14.37
C GLU A 207 18.07 4.09 -14.58
N ILE A 208 16.91 3.45 -14.75
CA ILE A 208 16.83 2.02 -15.04
C ILE A 208 17.56 1.69 -16.35
N GLN A 209 17.34 2.46 -17.41
CA GLN A 209 18.06 2.25 -18.67
C GLN A 209 19.58 2.34 -18.48
N ALA A 210 20.08 3.37 -17.79
CA ALA A 210 21.50 3.50 -17.49
C ALA A 210 22.02 2.33 -16.63
N LEU A 211 21.28 1.93 -15.61
CA LEU A 211 21.62 0.81 -14.73
C LEU A 211 21.73 -0.52 -15.48
N THR A 212 20.92 -0.78 -16.52
CA THR A 212 21.08 -1.99 -17.33
C THR A 212 22.45 -2.06 -18.02
N LYS A 213 23.00 -0.90 -18.41
CA LYS A 213 24.29 -0.76 -19.07
C LYS A 213 25.42 -0.88 -18.06
N ILE A 214 25.32 -0.19 -16.93
CA ILE A 214 26.29 -0.23 -15.82
C ILE A 214 26.38 -1.64 -15.20
N CYS A 215 25.25 -2.32 -15.08
CA CYS A 215 25.19 -3.67 -14.54
C CYS A 215 25.48 -4.74 -15.57
N CYS A 216 25.45 -4.42 -16.87
CA CYS A 216 25.52 -5.39 -17.96
C CYS A 216 24.46 -6.51 -17.86
N LYS A 217 23.34 -6.23 -17.18
CA LYS A 217 22.23 -7.17 -16.94
C LYS A 217 20.91 -6.50 -17.31
N PRO A 218 19.97 -7.22 -17.94
CA PRO A 218 18.63 -6.70 -18.14
C PRO A 218 17.89 -6.61 -16.81
N ILE A 219 17.00 -5.62 -16.70
CA ILE A 219 16.16 -5.39 -15.54
C ILE A 219 14.71 -5.69 -15.94
N GLU A 220 14.07 -6.61 -15.24
CA GLU A 220 12.65 -6.91 -15.39
C GLU A 220 11.86 -6.21 -14.29
N ILE A 221 10.87 -5.43 -14.68
CA ILE A 221 10.00 -4.64 -13.81
C ILE A 221 8.61 -5.26 -13.81
N ILE A 222 8.18 -5.74 -12.64
CA ILE A 222 6.86 -6.33 -12.43
C ILE A 222 5.96 -5.29 -11.75
N HIS A 223 4.82 -4.99 -12.35
CA HIS A 223 3.83 -4.06 -11.80
C HIS A 223 2.43 -4.68 -11.87
N ALA A 224 1.44 -4.09 -11.19
CA ALA A 224 0.09 -4.66 -11.15
C ALA A 224 -0.60 -4.65 -12.52
N THR A 225 -0.46 -3.59 -13.30
CA THR A 225 -1.26 -3.34 -14.51
C THR A 225 -0.57 -3.77 -15.80
N GLY A 226 -0.85 -4.97 -16.31
CA GLY A 226 -0.34 -5.41 -17.63
C GLY A 226 0.91 -6.30 -17.57
N PRO A 227 1.62 -6.50 -18.71
CA PRO A 227 2.77 -7.40 -18.80
C PRO A 227 4.02 -6.79 -18.15
N SER A 228 4.93 -7.64 -17.66
CA SER A 228 6.23 -7.19 -17.14
C SER A 228 7.03 -6.45 -18.20
N ILE A 229 7.71 -5.39 -17.80
CA ILE A 229 8.56 -4.58 -18.69
C ILE A 229 10.00 -5.05 -18.53
N ILE A 230 10.67 -5.40 -19.62
CA ILE A 230 12.10 -5.75 -19.60
C ILE A 230 12.88 -4.61 -20.25
N VAL A 231 13.86 -4.08 -19.54
CA VAL A 231 14.76 -3.04 -20.02
C VAL A 231 16.15 -3.66 -20.23
N GLY A 232 16.76 -3.40 -21.38
CA GLY A 232 18.07 -3.92 -21.75
C GLY A 232 18.00 -5.13 -22.69
N ASN A 233 19.11 -5.88 -22.80
CA ASN A 233 19.17 -7.03 -23.70
C ASN A 233 18.49 -8.26 -23.08
N GLU A 234 17.30 -8.59 -23.55
CA GLU A 234 16.47 -9.69 -23.03
C GLU A 234 17.12 -11.07 -23.10
N ASN A 235 18.09 -11.25 -24.01
CA ASN A 235 18.81 -12.51 -24.22
C ASN A 235 19.93 -12.72 -23.19
N LYS A 236 20.29 -11.71 -22.39
CA LYS A 236 21.30 -11.86 -21.33
C LYS A 236 20.65 -12.36 -20.05
N SER A 237 21.26 -13.38 -19.43
CA SER A 237 20.89 -13.87 -18.09
C SER A 237 22.08 -13.82 -17.12
N PRO A 238 21.83 -13.82 -15.81
CA PRO A 238 20.52 -13.67 -15.15
C PRO A 238 19.94 -12.24 -15.31
N LYS A 239 18.62 -12.10 -15.14
CA LYS A 239 17.93 -10.80 -15.10
C LYS A 239 17.84 -10.30 -13.66
N LEU A 240 17.92 -8.99 -13.46
CA LEU A 240 17.60 -8.37 -12.16
C LEU A 240 16.08 -8.14 -12.13
N ILE A 241 15.38 -8.69 -11.14
CA ILE A 241 13.92 -8.58 -11.07
C ILE A 241 13.55 -7.62 -9.94
N ILE A 242 12.79 -6.59 -10.28
CA ILE A 242 12.25 -5.62 -9.32
C ILE A 242 10.74 -5.52 -9.50
N SER A 243 10.05 -5.14 -8.43
CA SER A 243 8.62 -4.83 -8.48
C SER A 243 8.38 -3.35 -8.31
N TYR A 244 7.47 -2.80 -9.12
CA TYR A 244 7.10 -1.40 -9.13
C TYR A 244 5.67 -1.24 -8.61
N HIS A 245 5.52 -0.36 -7.63
CA HIS A 245 4.26 -0.11 -6.93
C HIS A 245 3.96 1.37 -6.98
N ARG A 246 2.84 1.74 -7.61
CA ARG A 246 2.45 3.14 -7.79
C ARG A 246 1.79 3.72 -6.54
N HIS A 247 1.13 2.88 -5.74
CA HIS A 247 0.36 3.28 -4.56
C HIS A 247 0.87 2.60 -3.28
N ALA A 248 2.11 2.07 -3.27
CA ALA A 248 2.62 1.31 -2.12
C ALA A 248 2.78 2.15 -0.85
N TYR A 249 3.06 3.45 -0.94
CA TYR A 249 3.25 4.29 0.23
C TYR A 249 2.50 5.61 0.06
N GLY A 250 2.19 6.30 1.17
CA GLY A 250 1.50 7.59 1.16
C GLY A 250 2.24 8.69 0.38
N LEU A 251 3.49 8.46 0.01
CA LEU A 251 4.32 9.36 -0.81
C LEU A 251 4.25 9.04 -2.31
N GLY A 252 3.75 7.87 -2.74
CA GLY A 252 3.62 7.52 -4.16
C GLY A 252 4.42 6.28 -4.58
N GLU A 253 5.18 6.44 -5.67
CA GLU A 253 5.86 5.37 -6.40
C GLU A 253 7.01 4.74 -5.61
N HIS A 254 7.16 3.41 -5.70
CA HIS A 254 8.19 2.67 -4.98
C HIS A 254 8.64 1.40 -5.69
N TYR A 255 9.91 1.04 -5.51
CA TYR A 255 10.51 -0.17 -6.05
C TYR A 255 10.94 -1.13 -4.94
N ASN A 256 10.61 -2.40 -5.09
CA ASN A 256 11.08 -3.48 -4.21
C ASN A 256 11.91 -4.50 -4.98
N SER A 257 12.78 -5.21 -4.27
CA SER A 257 13.54 -6.33 -4.83
C SER A 257 12.66 -7.59 -4.91
N VAL A 258 13.03 -8.55 -5.76
CA VAL A 258 12.28 -9.81 -5.92
C VAL A 258 13.21 -11.01 -5.77
N VAL A 259 12.89 -11.93 -4.88
CA VAL A 259 13.72 -13.12 -4.63
C VAL A 259 12.98 -14.41 -4.94
N SER A 260 13.71 -15.48 -5.18
CA SER A 260 13.13 -16.83 -5.25
C SER A 260 12.68 -17.27 -3.85
N VAL A 261 11.56 -18.00 -3.82
CA VAL A 261 11.00 -18.63 -2.62
C VAL A 261 11.70 -19.96 -2.35
#